data_AF-A0A7K3ZPN2-F1
#
_entry.id   AF-A0A7K3ZPN2-F1
#
_cell.length_a   1.000
_cell.length_b   1.000
_cell.length_c   1.000
_cell.angle_alpha   90.00
_cell.angle_beta   90.00
_cell.angle_gamma   90.00
#
_symmetry.space_group_name_H-M   'P 1'
#
loop_
_entity.id
_entity.type
_entity.pdbx_description
1 polymer ?
#
loop_
_entity_poly.entity_id
_entity_poly.type
_entity_poly.pdbx_seq_one_letter_code
_entity_poly.pdbx_strand_id
1 'polypeptide(L)'
;MSRRVISLILFLALLIVLVCGYIGVTYNDSSQPNDGNAKAARDSVIAYLSENYPDAQNWTSNLAWSGGRQNASTADLEAYVYCTNEWTVQLNSTTALNPLYVVDANYTKGDVTLDWMGVCQNGTVVEQGYVVYDVDFLAVEPYQAAWGALQYMIENHEDVLEYLNAYGLTGGRVASEGVVGSERYRYVGVAWNETTLYEVGWVISVEYPVVPDPVYSVNITYVPAGAVQAIINWQGTWQDEALTETLYSCTP
;
A
#
# COMPACT_ATOMS: atom_id res chain seq x y z
N MET A 1 8.04 27.43 11.03
CA MET A 1 7.97 26.90 9.65
C MET A 1 6.51 26.58 9.38
N SER A 2 5.88 27.17 8.36
CA SER A 2 4.42 27.33 8.30
C SER A 2 3.69 26.05 7.87
N ARG A 3 2.58 25.77 8.58
CA ARG A 3 1.61 24.65 8.46
C ARG A 3 1.06 24.34 7.05
N ARG A 4 1.50 25.05 6.01
CA ARG A 4 1.03 24.88 4.61
C ARG A 4 1.90 23.94 3.78
N VAL A 5 3.10 23.60 4.25
CA VAL A 5 4.02 22.71 3.50
C VAL A 5 3.77 21.23 3.81
N ILE A 6 3.21 20.91 4.98
CA ILE A 6 3.00 19.52 5.44
C ILE A 6 1.69 18.93 4.88
N SER A 7 0.63 19.73 4.68
CA SER A 7 -0.60 19.27 4.03
C SER A 7 -0.44 18.93 2.53
N LEU A 8 0.67 19.32 1.89
CA LEU A 8 0.89 19.03 0.48
C LEU A 8 1.46 17.62 0.23
N ILE A 9 2.07 17.01 1.25
CA ILE A 9 2.67 15.66 1.17
C ILE A 9 1.60 14.59 1.44
N LEU A 10 0.59 14.91 2.27
CA LEU A 10 -0.53 14.02 2.62
C LEU A 10 -1.57 13.83 1.51
N PHE A 11 -1.58 14.66 0.47
CA PHE A 11 -2.57 14.55 -0.62
C PHE A 11 -2.10 13.68 -1.80
N LEU A 12 -0.84 13.22 -1.81
CA LEU A 12 -0.29 12.50 -2.96
C LEU A 12 -0.51 10.97 -2.89
N ALA A 13 -0.76 10.42 -1.70
CA ALA A 13 -1.03 8.99 -1.51
C ALA A 13 -2.52 8.62 -1.62
N LEU A 14 -3.43 9.61 -1.57
CA LEU A 14 -4.89 9.41 -1.56
C LEU A 14 -5.61 9.77 -2.88
N LEU A 15 -4.87 9.95 -3.98
CA LEU A 15 -5.42 10.29 -5.30
C LEU A 15 -5.07 9.26 -6.39
N ILE A 16 -4.96 7.97 -6.06
CA ILE A 16 -4.40 6.97 -6.98
C ILE A 16 -5.47 6.19 -7.77
N VAL A 17 -6.75 6.21 -7.36
CA VAL A 17 -7.84 5.53 -8.11
C VAL A 17 -8.49 6.41 -9.20
N LEU A 18 -8.13 7.70 -9.30
CA LEU A 18 -8.81 8.68 -10.18
C LEU A 18 -7.97 9.24 -11.36
N VAL A 19 -6.78 8.69 -11.64
CA VAL A 19 -5.89 9.25 -12.68
C VAL A 19 -6.20 8.72 -14.08
N CYS A 20 -6.68 7.48 -14.24
CA CYS A 20 -6.92 6.93 -15.58
C CYS A 20 -8.25 7.39 -16.21
N GLY A 21 -9.24 7.82 -15.41
CA GLY A 21 -10.57 8.18 -15.91
C GLY A 21 -10.76 9.65 -16.30
N TYR A 22 -9.99 10.59 -15.73
CA TYR A 22 -10.34 12.02 -15.83
C TYR A 22 -9.38 12.90 -16.64
N ILE A 23 -8.22 12.40 -17.08
CA ILE A 23 -7.23 13.29 -17.69
C ILE A 23 -6.77 12.79 -19.06
N GLY A 24 -7.48 13.25 -20.09
CA GLY A 24 -6.84 13.55 -21.37
C GLY A 24 -5.82 14.66 -21.18
N VAL A 25 -4.66 14.36 -20.58
CA VAL A 25 -3.49 15.23 -20.58
C VAL A 25 -2.44 14.58 -21.44
N THR A 26 -2.01 15.38 -22.41
CA THR A 26 -1.00 15.10 -23.42
C THR A 26 0.24 14.44 -22.81
N TYR A 27 0.42 13.16 -23.11
CA TYR A 27 1.65 12.43 -22.84
C TYR A 27 2.79 13.05 -23.66
N ASN A 28 3.76 13.65 -22.98
CA ASN A 28 5.03 13.91 -23.62
C ASN A 28 5.78 12.58 -23.70
N ASP A 29 5.79 11.98 -24.88
CA ASP A 29 6.72 10.91 -25.27
C ASP A 29 8.13 11.52 -25.34
N SER A 30 8.65 11.95 -24.18
CA SER A 30 9.98 12.55 -24.08
C SER A 30 10.99 11.42 -23.99
N SER A 31 11.84 11.31 -25.01
CA SER A 31 12.99 10.42 -25.10
C SER A 31 14.11 10.79 -24.11
N GLN A 32 13.77 10.99 -22.85
CA GLN A 32 14.73 11.20 -21.76
C GLN A 32 15.43 9.88 -21.43
N PRO A 33 16.72 9.88 -21.10
CA PRO A 33 17.52 8.66 -20.91
C PRO A 33 16.97 7.72 -19.83
N ASN A 34 16.28 8.24 -18.80
CA ASN A 34 15.77 7.46 -17.68
C ASN A 34 14.43 6.77 -17.97
N ASP A 35 13.68 7.20 -19.00
CA ASP A 35 12.43 6.53 -19.38
C ASP A 35 12.68 5.11 -19.94
N GLY A 36 13.82 4.89 -20.60
CA GLY A 36 14.25 3.55 -21.01
C GLY A 36 14.52 2.63 -19.82
N ASN A 37 15.16 3.13 -18.77
CA ASN A 37 15.44 2.37 -17.55
C ASN A 37 14.16 2.06 -16.76
N ALA A 38 13.24 3.02 -16.65
CA ALA A 38 11.94 2.81 -16.01
C ALA A 38 11.07 1.78 -16.76
N LYS A 39 11.05 1.84 -18.10
CA LYS A 39 10.41 0.81 -18.94
C LYS A 39 11.03 -0.56 -18.71
N ALA A 40 12.37 -0.65 -18.69
CA ALA A 40 13.06 -1.92 -18.43
C ALA A 40 12.77 -2.47 -17.02
N ALA A 41 12.67 -1.60 -16.01
CA ALA A 41 12.29 -1.99 -14.66
C ALA A 41 10.85 -2.50 -14.59
N ARG A 42 9.89 -1.81 -15.21
CA ARG A 42 8.51 -2.31 -15.37
C ARG A 42 8.50 -3.68 -16.03
N ASP A 43 9.18 -3.83 -17.16
CA ASP A 43 9.18 -5.08 -17.92
C ASP A 43 9.81 -6.23 -17.12
N SER A 44 10.84 -5.93 -16.31
CA SER A 44 11.45 -6.91 -15.39
C SER A 44 10.48 -7.34 -14.29
N VAL A 45 9.71 -6.42 -13.72
CA VAL A 45 8.68 -6.74 -12.71
C VAL A 45 7.57 -7.60 -13.30
N ILE A 46 7.09 -7.28 -14.50
CA ILE A 46 6.06 -8.07 -15.19
C ILE A 46 6.58 -9.48 -15.51
N ALA A 47 7.83 -9.60 -15.97
CA ALA A 47 8.46 -10.89 -16.21
C ALA A 47 8.59 -11.71 -14.91
N TYR A 48 9.04 -11.07 -13.82
CA TYR A 48 9.13 -11.69 -12.50
C TYR A 48 7.78 -12.24 -12.04
N LEU A 49 6.71 -11.45 -12.17
CA LEU A 49 5.34 -11.87 -11.83
C LEU A 49 4.90 -13.09 -12.66
N SER A 50 5.18 -13.08 -13.96
CA SER A 50 4.89 -14.20 -14.87
C SER A 50 5.65 -15.47 -14.50
N GLU A 51 6.92 -15.35 -14.12
CA GLU A 51 7.78 -16.49 -13.82
C GLU A 51 7.45 -17.14 -12.46
N ASN A 52 7.09 -16.32 -11.46
CA ASN A 52 6.90 -16.80 -10.08
C ASN A 52 5.44 -17.15 -9.75
N TYR A 53 4.46 -16.59 -10.46
CA TYR A 53 3.04 -16.81 -10.18
C TYR A 53 2.31 -17.38 -11.40
N PRO A 54 1.97 -18.68 -11.41
CA PRO A 54 1.22 -19.31 -12.49
C PRO A 54 -0.11 -18.61 -12.80
N ASP A 55 -0.80 -18.11 -11.78
CA ASP A 55 -2.08 -17.41 -11.93
C ASP A 55 -1.90 -16.06 -12.65
N ALA A 56 -0.78 -15.36 -12.39
CA ALA A 56 -0.44 -14.09 -13.02
C ALA A 56 0.10 -14.23 -14.46
N GLN A 57 0.49 -15.43 -14.91
CA GLN A 57 0.93 -15.65 -16.30
C GLN A 57 -0.14 -15.25 -17.32
N ASN A 58 -1.41 -15.52 -16.99
CA ASN A 58 -2.53 -15.17 -17.85
C ASN A 58 -2.77 -13.66 -17.94
N TRP A 59 -2.23 -12.89 -16.98
CA TRP A 59 -2.45 -11.45 -16.86
C TRP A 59 -1.25 -10.63 -17.34
N THR A 60 -0.06 -11.23 -17.43
CA THR A 60 1.20 -10.55 -17.75
C THR A 60 1.59 -10.60 -19.23
N SER A 61 0.78 -11.23 -20.08
CA SER A 61 1.07 -11.44 -21.51
C SER A 61 0.46 -10.38 -22.43
N ASN A 62 1.15 -10.08 -23.55
CA ASN A 62 0.69 -9.18 -24.62
C ASN A 62 0.24 -7.78 -24.15
N LEU A 63 0.91 -7.23 -23.13
CA LEU A 63 0.56 -5.94 -22.55
C LEU A 63 0.95 -4.77 -23.46
N ALA A 64 -0.05 -3.99 -23.87
CA ALA A 64 0.13 -2.77 -24.65
C ALA A 64 0.17 -1.55 -23.70
N TRP A 65 1.38 -1.19 -23.27
CA TRP A 65 1.58 -0.12 -22.30
C TRP A 65 1.36 1.27 -22.88
N SER A 66 0.71 2.12 -22.10
CA SER A 66 0.67 3.58 -22.21
C SER A 66 1.32 4.21 -20.99
N GLY A 67 1.40 5.53 -20.93
CA GLY A 67 1.99 6.24 -19.80
C GLY A 67 3.46 6.63 -19.99
N GLY A 68 4.15 6.90 -18.90
CA GLY A 68 5.52 7.40 -18.89
C GLY A 68 5.84 8.24 -17.66
N ARG A 69 6.91 9.03 -17.78
CA ARG A 69 7.36 9.94 -16.74
C ARG A 69 6.27 10.94 -16.35
N GLN A 70 6.06 11.09 -15.06
CA GLN A 70 5.19 12.09 -14.46
C GLN A 70 6.00 13.32 -14.01
N ASN A 71 5.34 14.47 -13.92
CA ASN A 71 5.97 15.67 -13.38
C ASN A 71 6.23 15.46 -11.88
N ALA A 72 7.50 15.34 -11.50
CA ALA A 72 7.88 15.21 -10.11
C ALA A 72 7.71 16.54 -9.36
N SER A 73 7.34 16.47 -8.08
CA SER A 73 7.20 17.62 -7.18
C SER A 73 8.55 18.21 -6.75
N THR A 74 9.65 17.47 -6.94
CA THR A 74 11.02 17.86 -6.57
C THR A 74 12.04 17.44 -7.65
N ALA A 75 13.16 18.17 -7.76
CA ALA A 75 14.16 17.93 -8.81
C ALA A 75 14.91 16.58 -8.70
N ASP A 76 14.92 15.96 -7.51
CA ASP A 76 15.71 14.76 -7.22
C ASP A 76 14.90 13.46 -7.26
N LEU A 77 13.60 13.56 -7.55
CA LEU A 77 12.69 12.42 -7.67
C LEU A 77 12.21 12.28 -9.11
N GLU A 78 12.11 11.04 -9.56
CA GLU A 78 11.46 10.69 -10.81
C GLU A 78 10.31 9.74 -10.50
N ALA A 79 9.14 10.07 -11.02
CA ALA A 79 7.94 9.24 -10.93
C ALA A 79 7.55 8.82 -12.34
N TYR A 80 7.17 7.57 -12.51
CA TYR A 80 6.70 6.98 -13.76
C TYR A 80 5.41 6.23 -13.47
N VAL A 81 4.45 6.34 -14.39
CA VAL A 81 3.21 5.57 -14.32
C VAL A 81 2.97 4.98 -15.69
N TYR A 82 2.91 3.66 -15.77
CA TYR A 82 2.59 2.91 -16.98
C TYR A 82 1.29 2.15 -16.79
N CYS A 83 0.39 2.24 -17.77
CA CYS A 83 -0.92 1.63 -17.67
C CYS A 83 -1.27 0.80 -18.91
N THR A 84 -2.04 -0.27 -18.71
CA THR A 84 -2.85 -0.90 -19.75
C THR A 84 -4.33 -0.70 -19.39
N ASN A 85 -5.25 -1.46 -19.99
CA ASN A 85 -6.65 -1.43 -19.55
C ASN A 85 -6.82 -2.05 -18.16
N GLU A 86 -5.99 -3.03 -17.81
CA GLU A 86 -6.11 -3.79 -16.57
C GLU A 86 -4.93 -3.58 -15.61
N TRP A 87 -3.76 -3.18 -16.10
CA TRP A 87 -2.58 -2.94 -15.25
C TRP A 87 -2.31 -1.46 -15.01
N THR A 88 -1.84 -1.16 -13.80
CA THR A 88 -1.14 0.09 -13.46
C THR A 88 0.17 -0.26 -12.76
N VAL A 89 1.28 0.24 -13.29
CA VAL A 89 2.62 0.10 -12.68
C VAL A 89 3.19 1.48 -12.43
N GLN A 90 3.37 1.81 -11.15
CA GLN A 90 4.02 3.02 -10.71
C GLN A 90 5.46 2.73 -10.29
N LEU A 91 6.39 3.58 -10.72
CA LEU A 91 7.79 3.48 -10.33
C LEU A 91 8.25 4.84 -9.80
N ASN A 92 8.89 4.81 -8.64
CA ASN A 92 9.52 5.97 -8.04
C ASN A 92 11.02 5.71 -7.86
N SER A 93 11.86 6.67 -8.24
CA SER A 93 13.31 6.58 -8.08
C SER A 93 13.94 7.95 -7.84
N THR A 94 15.19 7.96 -7.42
CA THR A 94 16.02 9.18 -7.42
C THR A 94 16.77 9.34 -8.74
N THR A 95 17.19 10.57 -9.06
CA THR A 95 18.03 10.87 -10.23
C THR A 95 19.46 10.35 -10.06
N ALA A 96 19.67 9.06 -10.32
CA ALA A 96 20.97 8.39 -10.26
C ALA A 96 21.30 7.68 -11.59
N LEU A 97 22.59 7.38 -11.83
CA LEU A 97 23.02 6.67 -13.05
C LEU A 97 22.49 5.23 -13.13
N ASN A 98 22.34 4.57 -11.97
CA ASN A 98 21.74 3.23 -11.83
C ASN A 98 20.63 3.29 -10.76
N PRO A 99 19.48 3.87 -11.10
CA PRO A 99 18.43 4.13 -10.13
C PRO A 99 17.85 2.80 -9.59
N LEU A 100 17.60 2.78 -8.28
CA LEU A 100 16.75 1.79 -7.64
C LEU A 100 15.30 2.27 -7.81
N TYR A 101 14.46 1.47 -8.45
CA TYR A 101 13.03 1.75 -8.58
C TYR A 101 12.27 1.06 -7.46
N VAL A 102 11.48 1.83 -6.71
CA VAL A 102 10.38 1.31 -5.89
C VAL A 102 9.17 1.17 -6.79
N VAL A 103 8.57 -0.01 -6.84
CA VAL A 103 7.56 -0.37 -7.83
C VAL A 103 6.30 -0.89 -7.15
N ASP A 104 5.17 -0.27 -7.50
CA ASP A 104 3.83 -0.72 -7.16
C ASP A 104 3.14 -1.16 -8.46
N ALA A 105 2.77 -2.44 -8.55
CA ALA A 105 2.13 -3.01 -9.72
C ALA A 105 0.76 -3.59 -9.34
N ASN A 106 -0.29 -3.11 -9.99
CA ASN A 106 -1.66 -3.46 -9.69
C ASN A 106 -2.34 -3.93 -10.96
N TYR A 107 -3.09 -5.04 -10.89
CA TYR A 107 -3.92 -5.56 -11.97
C TYR A 107 -5.37 -5.61 -11.51
N THR A 108 -6.29 -5.17 -12.35
CA THR A 108 -7.73 -5.30 -12.11
C THR A 108 -8.46 -5.67 -13.39
N LYS A 109 -9.19 -6.78 -13.37
CA LYS A 109 -10.05 -7.19 -14.49
C LYS A 109 -11.31 -7.89 -14.01
N GLY A 110 -12.46 -7.25 -14.25
CA GLY A 110 -13.73 -7.73 -13.72
C GLY A 110 -13.60 -7.85 -12.20
N ASP A 111 -13.82 -9.06 -11.71
CA ASP A 111 -13.81 -9.35 -10.29
C ASP A 111 -12.50 -9.92 -9.78
N VAL A 112 -11.36 -9.64 -10.40
CA VAL A 112 -10.05 -10.06 -9.88
C VAL A 112 -9.13 -8.86 -9.79
N THR A 113 -8.50 -8.69 -8.64
CA THR A 113 -7.40 -7.75 -8.42
C THR A 113 -6.15 -8.47 -7.92
N LEU A 114 -5.00 -7.99 -8.35
CA LEU A 114 -3.69 -8.38 -7.85
C LEU A 114 -2.93 -7.11 -7.48
N ASP A 115 -2.41 -7.06 -6.26
CA ASP A 115 -1.51 -6.00 -5.81
C ASP A 115 -0.13 -6.60 -5.54
N TRP A 116 0.89 -5.99 -6.15
CA TRP A 116 2.29 -6.37 -6.00
C TRP A 116 3.15 -5.17 -5.67
N MET A 117 4.09 -5.38 -4.76
CA MET A 117 5.07 -4.38 -4.35
C MET A 117 6.47 -4.98 -4.39
N GLY A 118 7.44 -4.18 -4.81
CA GLY A 118 8.83 -4.59 -4.76
C GLY A 118 9.78 -3.52 -5.23
N VAL A 119 11.04 -3.91 -5.39
CA VAL A 119 12.08 -3.04 -5.94
C VAL A 119 12.74 -3.68 -7.15
N CYS A 120 13.20 -2.84 -8.07
CA CYS A 120 13.95 -3.26 -9.23
C CYS A 120 15.17 -2.37 -9.44
N GLN A 121 16.35 -3.00 -9.57
CA GLN A 121 17.58 -2.31 -9.97
C GLN A 121 18.34 -3.17 -10.98
N ASN A 122 18.72 -2.57 -12.10
CA ASN A 122 19.44 -3.27 -13.18
C ASN A 122 18.79 -4.61 -13.60
N GLY A 123 17.46 -4.66 -13.62
CA GLY A 123 16.67 -5.85 -13.96
C GLY A 123 16.58 -6.92 -12.87
N THR A 124 17.25 -6.74 -11.73
CA THR A 124 17.07 -7.60 -10.56
C THR A 124 15.84 -7.14 -9.79
N VAL A 125 14.85 -8.03 -9.68
CA VAL A 125 13.60 -7.78 -8.95
C VAL A 125 13.67 -8.44 -7.58
N VAL A 126 13.28 -7.70 -6.55
CA VAL A 126 13.06 -8.21 -5.20
C VAL A 126 11.63 -7.90 -4.81
N GLU A 127 10.82 -8.94 -4.70
CA GLU A 127 9.44 -8.82 -4.22
C GLU A 127 9.40 -8.48 -2.73
N GLN A 128 8.43 -7.64 -2.38
CA GLN A 128 8.12 -7.22 -1.01
C GLN A 128 6.69 -7.59 -0.60
N GLY A 129 5.77 -7.71 -1.56
CA GLY A 129 4.41 -8.15 -1.30
C GLY A 129 3.71 -8.60 -2.58
N TYR A 130 2.83 -9.59 -2.44
CA TYR A 130 1.98 -10.10 -3.49
C TYR A 130 0.65 -10.56 -2.87
N VAL A 131 -0.46 -10.09 -3.40
CA VAL A 131 -1.81 -10.55 -3.01
C VAL A 131 -2.74 -10.57 -4.21
N VAL A 132 -3.62 -11.56 -4.27
CA VAL A 132 -4.71 -11.67 -5.25
C VAL A 132 -6.04 -11.80 -4.50
N TYR A 133 -7.06 -11.08 -4.94
CA TYR A 133 -8.39 -11.06 -4.33
C TYR A 133 -9.49 -10.78 -5.36
N ASP A 134 -10.71 -11.24 -5.10
CA ASP A 134 -11.85 -11.02 -6.00
C ASP A 134 -12.63 -9.72 -5.66
N VAL A 135 -13.13 -8.99 -6.67
CA VAL A 135 -13.90 -7.73 -6.55
C VAL A 135 -15.42 -7.97 -6.41
N ASP A 136 -15.91 -9.18 -6.70
CA ASP A 136 -17.31 -9.61 -6.50
C ASP A 136 -17.65 -9.87 -5.01
N PHE A 137 -16.65 -9.66 -4.16
CA PHE A 137 -16.82 -9.35 -2.76
C PHE A 137 -16.41 -7.88 -2.63
N LEU A 138 -17.27 -7.02 -2.05
CA LEU A 138 -16.88 -5.69 -1.59
C LEU A 138 -15.76 -5.82 -0.54
N ALA A 139 -14.54 -6.08 -1.00
CA ALA A 139 -13.35 -6.39 -0.22
C ALA A 139 -12.23 -5.44 -0.62
N VAL A 140 -12.53 -4.16 -0.61
CA VAL A 140 -11.80 -3.34 0.34
C VAL A 140 -12.80 -3.11 1.48
N GLU A 141 -12.51 -3.48 2.73
CA GLU A 141 -12.14 -2.46 3.72
C GLU A 141 -11.50 -2.96 5.04
N PRO A 142 -11.09 -4.23 5.27
CA PRO A 142 -10.33 -4.55 6.49
C PRO A 142 -8.97 -3.84 6.55
N TYR A 143 -8.26 -3.74 5.42
CA TYR A 143 -6.98 -3.03 5.37
C TYR A 143 -7.17 -1.52 5.54
N GLN A 144 -8.21 -0.92 4.94
CA GLN A 144 -8.50 0.51 5.10
C GLN A 144 -8.99 0.85 6.50
N ALA A 145 -9.82 0.01 7.11
CA ALA A 145 -10.20 0.15 8.51
C ALA A 145 -8.98 0.04 9.43
N ALA A 146 -8.06 -0.90 9.16
CA ALA A 146 -6.81 -1.05 9.90
C ALA A 146 -5.87 0.15 9.75
N TRP A 147 -5.60 0.58 8.51
CA TRP A 147 -4.71 1.70 8.21
C TRP A 147 -5.30 3.02 8.66
N GLY A 148 -6.59 3.26 8.39
CA GLY A 148 -7.32 4.44 8.83
C GLY A 148 -7.33 4.57 10.34
N ALA A 149 -7.57 3.48 11.08
CA ALA A 149 -7.50 3.49 12.54
C ALA A 149 -6.10 3.81 13.06
N LEU A 150 -5.05 3.28 12.42
CA LEU A 150 -3.67 3.61 12.77
C LEU A 150 -3.37 5.10 12.51
N GLN A 151 -3.81 5.64 11.38
CA GLN A 151 -3.67 7.07 11.06
C GLN A 151 -4.47 7.95 12.04
N TYR A 152 -5.70 7.56 12.38
CA TYR A 152 -6.51 8.25 13.37
C TYR A 152 -5.79 8.32 14.72
N MET A 153 -5.17 7.22 15.17
CA MET A 153 -4.36 7.23 16.39
C MET A 153 -3.20 8.22 16.30
N ILE A 154 -2.47 8.23 15.18
CA ILE A 154 -1.32 9.13 14.94
C ILE A 154 -1.76 10.60 14.99
N GLU A 155 -2.94 10.91 14.44
CA GLU A 155 -3.45 12.28 14.38
C GLU A 155 -4.02 12.78 15.71
N ASN A 156 -4.57 11.89 16.53
CA ASN A 156 -5.31 12.26 17.74
C ASN A 156 -4.55 12.02 19.05
N HIS A 157 -3.47 11.22 19.04
CA HIS A 157 -2.69 10.89 20.24
C HIS A 157 -1.20 11.19 20.03
N GLU A 158 -0.74 12.35 20.52
CA GLU A 158 0.65 12.82 20.32
C GLU A 158 1.70 11.88 20.93
N ASP A 159 1.35 11.13 21.98
CA ASP A 159 2.20 10.14 22.64
C ASP A 159 2.47 8.89 21.77
N VAL A 160 1.64 8.63 20.75
CA VAL A 160 1.88 7.58 19.76
C VAL A 160 3.05 7.91 18.83
N LEU A 161 3.32 9.21 18.57
CA LEU A 161 4.32 9.65 17.60
C LEU A 161 5.74 9.19 17.93
N GLU A 162 6.06 9.03 19.22
CA GLU A 162 7.36 8.52 19.67
C GLU A 162 7.58 7.06 19.23
N TYR A 163 6.50 6.31 19.06
CA TYR A 163 6.50 4.87 18.74
C TYR A 163 6.13 4.60 17.28
N LEU A 164 5.90 5.65 16.49
CA LEU A 164 5.56 5.52 15.08
C LEU A 164 6.81 5.16 14.27
N ASN A 165 6.93 3.88 13.99
CA ASN A 165 7.97 3.30 13.14
C ASN A 165 7.39 2.45 12.00
N ALA A 166 6.08 2.31 11.90
CA ALA A 166 5.43 1.56 10.82
C ALA A 166 5.32 2.41 9.55
N TYR A 167 5.79 1.85 8.44
CA TYR A 167 5.69 2.41 7.08
C TYR A 167 4.62 1.70 6.23
N GLY A 168 4.08 0.59 6.74
CA GLY A 168 2.99 -0.15 6.13
C GLY A 168 2.45 -1.23 7.07
N LEU A 169 1.44 -1.96 6.60
CA LEU A 169 0.91 -3.14 7.28
C LEU A 169 1.09 -4.37 6.39
N THR A 170 1.43 -5.51 6.99
CA THR A 170 1.37 -6.82 6.32
C THR A 170 0.49 -7.77 7.12
N GLY A 171 -0.07 -8.79 6.48
CA GLY A 171 -0.99 -9.75 7.10
C GLY A 171 -2.20 -10.01 6.21
N GLY A 172 -3.31 -10.41 6.83
CA GLY A 172 -4.51 -10.75 6.08
C GLY A 172 -5.56 -11.48 6.91
N ARG A 173 -6.45 -12.17 6.19
CA ARG A 173 -7.54 -12.94 6.77
C ARG A 173 -7.00 -14.03 7.70
N VAL A 174 -7.58 -14.17 8.88
CA VAL A 174 -7.29 -15.26 9.82
C VAL A 174 -8.52 -16.17 9.92
N ALA A 175 -8.31 -17.49 9.98
CA ALA A 175 -9.41 -18.45 10.00
C ALA A 175 -10.35 -18.19 11.18
N SER A 176 -11.62 -17.88 10.88
CA SER A 176 -12.70 -17.83 11.85
C SER A 176 -13.17 -19.24 12.17
N GLU A 177 -12.41 -19.97 13.00
CA GLU A 177 -12.88 -21.25 13.51
C GLU A 177 -14.19 -21.04 14.30
N GLY A 178 -15.32 -21.48 13.73
CA GLY A 178 -16.58 -21.67 14.45
C GLY A 178 -17.59 -20.51 14.46
N VAL A 179 -17.39 -19.42 13.69
CA VAL A 179 -18.37 -18.32 13.63
C VAL A 179 -18.86 -18.12 12.19
N VAL A 180 -20.05 -18.64 11.90
CA VAL A 180 -20.72 -18.42 10.60
C VAL A 180 -21.20 -16.96 10.54
N GLY A 181 -20.86 -16.25 9.47
CA GLY A 181 -21.34 -14.89 9.20
C GLY A 181 -20.45 -13.77 9.77
N SER A 182 -19.22 -14.06 10.17
CA SER A 182 -18.23 -13.05 10.56
C SER A 182 -16.85 -13.37 10.02
N GLU A 183 -16.10 -12.33 9.67
CA GLU A 183 -14.74 -12.40 9.17
C GLU A 183 -13.78 -11.69 10.12
N ARG A 184 -12.54 -12.20 10.19
CA ARG A 184 -11.47 -11.62 11.00
C ARG A 184 -10.19 -11.50 10.19
N TYR A 185 -9.52 -10.37 10.35
CA TYR A 185 -8.23 -10.04 9.76
C TYR A 185 -7.23 -9.68 10.85
N ARG A 186 -5.97 -10.02 10.62
CA ARG A 186 -4.85 -9.61 11.47
C ARG A 186 -3.74 -9.04 10.60
N TYR A 187 -3.32 -7.84 10.96
CA TYR A 187 -2.20 -7.13 10.36
C TYR A 187 -1.12 -6.86 11.41
N VAL A 188 0.11 -6.71 10.95
CA VAL A 188 1.25 -6.26 11.74
C VAL A 188 1.90 -5.06 11.07
N GLY A 189 2.32 -4.09 11.87
CA GLY A 189 3.09 -2.95 11.37
C GLY A 189 4.45 -3.41 10.90
N VAL A 190 4.92 -2.86 9.79
CA VAL A 190 6.24 -3.15 9.24
C VAL A 190 7.02 -1.87 8.99
N ALA A 191 8.32 -1.94 9.19
CA ALA A 191 9.26 -0.86 8.94
C ALA A 191 10.39 -1.31 8.04
N TRP A 192 11.08 -0.33 7.45
CA TRP A 192 12.18 -0.58 6.54
C TRP A 192 13.49 0.01 7.07
N ASN A 193 14.55 -0.77 6.99
CA ASN A 193 15.93 -0.25 6.96
C ASN A 193 16.49 -0.47 5.55
N GLU A 194 17.65 0.13 5.23
CA GLU A 194 18.28 0.15 3.89
C GLU A 194 18.30 -1.19 3.10
N THR A 195 18.09 -2.33 3.76
CA THR A 195 18.11 -3.67 3.13
C THR A 195 16.99 -4.63 3.59
N THR A 196 16.23 -4.33 4.65
CA THR A 196 15.34 -5.33 5.29
C THR A 196 14.02 -4.72 5.77
N LEU A 197 12.91 -5.38 5.45
CA LEU A 197 11.61 -5.15 6.07
C LEU A 197 11.55 -5.93 7.40
N TYR A 198 11.13 -5.28 8.47
CA TYR A 198 10.98 -5.93 9.78
C TYR A 198 9.68 -5.50 10.44
N GLU A 199 9.07 -6.42 11.18
CA GLU A 199 7.88 -6.12 11.97
C GLU A 199 8.23 -5.13 13.07
N VAL A 200 7.35 -4.16 13.25
CA VAL A 200 7.43 -3.18 14.32
C VAL A 200 6.15 -3.27 15.12
N GLY A 201 6.31 -3.63 16.40
CA GLY A 201 5.37 -4.01 17.49
C GLY A 201 3.84 -3.79 17.40
N TRP A 202 3.34 -3.07 16.42
CA TRP A 202 1.95 -2.88 16.05
C TRP A 202 1.31 -4.16 15.55
N VAL A 203 0.18 -4.51 16.16
CA VAL A 203 -0.72 -5.58 15.73
C VAL A 203 -2.12 -5.00 15.66
N ILE A 204 -2.76 -5.16 14.51
CA ILE A 204 -4.10 -4.63 14.22
C ILE A 204 -5.02 -5.80 13.91
N SER A 205 -6.12 -5.91 14.63
CA SER A 205 -7.15 -6.91 14.37
C SER A 205 -8.43 -6.23 13.90
N VAL A 206 -9.01 -6.71 12.81
CA VAL A 206 -10.26 -6.21 12.26
C VAL A 206 -11.28 -7.33 12.23
N GLU A 207 -12.48 -7.07 12.74
CA GLU A 207 -13.58 -8.03 12.78
C GLU A 207 -14.88 -7.38 12.32
N TYR A 208 -15.63 -8.07 11.48
CA TYR A 208 -16.89 -7.55 10.93
C TYR A 208 -17.89 -8.68 10.61
N PRO A 209 -19.19 -8.37 10.61
CA PRO A 209 -20.22 -9.28 10.12
C PRO A 209 -20.28 -9.28 8.58
N VAL A 210 -20.56 -10.43 7.97
CA VAL A 210 -20.73 -10.56 6.51
C VAL A 210 -22.16 -10.18 6.12
N VAL A 211 -22.42 -8.88 6.12
CA VAL A 211 -23.72 -8.27 5.75
C VAL A 211 -23.47 -7.01 4.92
N PRO A 212 -24.48 -6.52 4.18
CA PRO A 212 -24.38 -5.20 3.53
C PRO A 212 -24.11 -4.09 4.57
N ASP A 213 -23.28 -3.13 4.20
CA ASP A 213 -22.86 -1.97 5.02
C ASP A 213 -22.36 -2.36 6.43
N PRO A 214 -21.34 -3.22 6.52
CA PRO A 214 -20.88 -3.74 7.80
C PRO A 214 -20.17 -2.65 8.61
N VAL A 215 -20.34 -2.70 9.93
CA VAL A 215 -19.52 -1.94 10.87
C VAL A 215 -18.32 -2.79 11.24
N TYR A 216 -17.11 -2.26 11.03
CA TYR A 216 -15.86 -2.93 11.35
C TYR A 216 -15.44 -2.58 12.77
N SER A 217 -15.14 -3.58 13.59
CA SER A 217 -14.46 -3.40 14.87
C SER A 217 -12.96 -3.52 14.65
N VAL A 218 -12.22 -2.50 15.09
CA VAL A 218 -10.77 -2.42 14.92
C VAL A 218 -10.10 -2.34 16.29
N ASN A 219 -9.13 -3.22 16.53
CA ASN A 219 -8.31 -3.26 17.74
C ASN A 219 -6.85 -3.11 17.36
N ILE A 220 -6.15 -2.14 17.95
CA ILE A 220 -4.72 -1.90 17.72
C ILE A 220 -3.99 -2.09 19.03
N THR A 221 -2.89 -2.83 18.99
CA THR A 221 -1.96 -2.99 20.10
C THR A 221 -0.56 -2.70 19.64
N TYR A 222 0.24 -2.02 20.46
CA TYR A 222 1.68 -1.87 20.25
C TYR A 222 2.42 -2.55 21.39
N VAL A 223 3.28 -3.51 21.04
CA VAL A 223 4.20 -4.17 21.97
C VAL A 223 5.60 -4.16 21.34
N PRO A 224 6.52 -3.28 21.78
CA PRO A 224 7.85 -3.20 21.20
C PRO A 224 8.66 -4.48 21.45
N ALA A 225 9.53 -4.83 20.50
CA ALA A 225 10.51 -5.90 20.69
C ALA A 225 11.67 -5.38 21.55
N GLY A 226 11.74 -5.79 22.83
CA GLY A 226 12.86 -5.43 23.72
C GLY A 226 12.40 -4.93 25.10
N ALA A 227 13.19 -4.04 25.71
CA ALA A 227 12.79 -3.38 26.96
C ALA A 227 11.51 -2.58 26.70
N VAL A 228 10.45 -2.88 27.44
CA VAL A 228 9.14 -2.24 27.28
C VAL A 228 9.32 -0.73 27.43
N GLN A 229 9.12 -0.01 26.32
CA GLN A 229 9.12 1.46 26.31
C GLN A 229 7.71 2.01 26.51
N ALA A 230 6.71 1.33 25.93
CA ALA A 230 5.29 1.54 26.19
C ALA A 230 4.44 0.36 25.65
N ILE A 231 3.26 0.18 26.24
CA ILE A 231 2.15 -0.65 25.73
C ILE A 231 1.02 0.29 25.35
N ILE A 232 0.63 0.25 24.07
CA ILE A 232 -0.49 1.06 23.55
C ILE A 232 -1.63 0.12 23.20
N ASN A 233 -2.85 0.47 23.62
CA ASN A 233 -4.07 -0.21 23.19
C ASN A 233 -5.06 0.83 22.69
N TRP A 234 -5.66 0.55 21.53
CA TRP A 234 -6.71 1.36 20.95
C TRP A 234 -7.82 0.46 20.43
N GLN A 235 -9.06 0.90 20.56
CA GLN A 235 -10.23 0.24 20.02
C GLN A 235 -11.18 1.25 19.42
N GLY A 236 -11.76 0.91 18.28
CA GLY A 236 -12.77 1.73 17.64
C GLY A 236 -13.56 0.99 16.58
N THR A 237 -14.44 1.73 15.93
CA THR A 237 -15.25 1.25 14.82
C THR A 237 -15.01 2.06 13.57
N TRP A 238 -15.06 1.40 12.42
CA TRP A 238 -15.00 2.02 11.11
C TRP A 238 -16.28 1.68 10.33
N GLN A 239 -16.92 2.69 9.76
CA GLN A 239 -18.09 2.56 8.88
C GLN A 239 -18.11 3.77 7.94
N ASP A 240 -18.29 3.56 6.63
CA ASP A 240 -18.41 4.63 5.64
C ASP A 240 -17.29 5.69 5.75
N GLU A 241 -16.03 5.25 5.87
CA GLU A 241 -14.84 6.10 6.06
C GLU A 241 -14.79 6.88 7.39
N ALA A 242 -15.77 6.73 8.28
CA ALA A 242 -15.81 7.37 9.58
C ALA A 242 -15.27 6.46 10.68
N LEU A 243 -14.31 6.99 11.46
CA LEU A 243 -13.75 6.32 12.63
C LEU A 243 -14.36 6.87 13.92
N THR A 244 -14.74 5.96 14.81
CA THR A 244 -15.14 6.28 16.18
C THR A 244 -14.24 5.55 17.15
N GLU A 245 -13.47 6.31 17.94
CA GLU A 245 -12.70 5.75 19.04
C GLU A 245 -13.62 5.40 20.22
N THR A 246 -13.37 4.24 20.80
CA THR A 246 -14.10 3.75 21.99
C THR A 246 -13.17 3.56 23.19
N LEU A 247 -11.90 3.28 22.94
CA LEU A 247 -10.89 3.12 23.97
C LEU A 247 -9.52 3.53 23.44
N TYR A 248 -8.77 4.24 24.28
CA TYR A 248 -7.35 4.49 24.11
C TYR A 248 -6.62 4.38 25.45
N SER A 249 -5.43 3.79 25.44
CA SER A 249 -4.52 3.76 26.57
C SER A 249 -3.07 3.64 26.11
N CYS A 250 -2.17 4.36 26.78
CA CYS A 250 -0.73 4.27 26.61
C CYS A 250 -0.10 4.14 28.01
N THR A 251 0.60 3.03 28.26
CA THR A 251 1.25 2.76 29.54
C THR A 251 2.75 2.55 29.31
N PRO A 252 3.64 3.36 29.91
CA PRO A 252 5.09 3.15 29.81
C PRO A 252 5.55 1.84 30.48
#